data_AF-A0A973NR62-F1
#
_entry.id   AF-A0A973NR62-F1
#
_cell.length_a   1.000
_cell.length_b   1.000
_cell.length_c   1.000
_cell.angle_alpha   90.00
_cell.angle_beta   90.00
_cell.angle_gamma   90.00
#
_symmetry.space_group_name_H-M   'P 1'
#
loop_
_entity.id
_entity.type
_entity.pdbx_description
1 polymer ?
#
loop_
_entity_poly.entity_id
_entity_poly.type
_entity_poly.pdbx_seq_one_letter_code
_entity_poly.pdbx_strand_id
1 'polypeptide(L)'
;MAVIRARRLRTHYFTEEIFADPAWDILLDLLHAELMHQRVAVSSVCAAAAVPPTTALRWLSTLDEKGLVRRAADPHDRRRVFVELSPEASVALRRYFQEVRGAATI
;
A
#
# COMPACT_ATOMS: atom_id res chain seq x y z
N MET A 1 12.60 5.74 -0.66
CA MET A 1 12.76 5.38 -2.09
C MET A 1 13.82 4.30 -2.35
N ALA A 2 14.87 4.13 -1.53
CA ALA A 2 15.82 3.01 -1.67
C ALA A 2 15.23 1.63 -1.29
N VAL A 3 14.44 1.55 -0.22
CA VAL A 3 13.84 0.30 0.29
C VAL A 3 12.85 -0.34 -0.70
N ILE A 4 12.03 0.47 -1.38
CA ILE A 4 11.09 -0.01 -2.42
C ILE A 4 11.87 -0.58 -3.62
N ARG A 5 12.97 0.10 -4.01
CA ARG A 5 13.84 -0.35 -5.10
C ARG A 5 14.53 -1.68 -4.77
N ALA A 6 15.04 -1.84 -3.55
CA ALA A 6 15.67 -3.08 -3.08
C ALA A 6 14.68 -4.25 -2.97
N ARG A 7 13.41 -3.98 -2.61
CA ARG A 7 12.32 -4.97 -2.66
C ARG A 7 12.07 -5.46 -4.09
N ARG A 8 11.92 -4.53 -5.04
CA ARG A 8 11.71 -4.87 -6.46
C ARG A 8 12.88 -5.60 -7.10
N LEU A 9 14.13 -5.33 -6.67
CA LEU A 9 15.31 -6.05 -7.18
C LEU A 9 15.29 -7.55 -6.88
N ARG A 10 14.59 -8.00 -5.83
CA ARG A 10 14.51 -9.43 -5.50
C ARG A 10 13.80 -10.25 -6.58
N THR A 11 12.89 -9.64 -7.33
CA THR A 11 12.15 -10.32 -8.40
C THR A 11 13.02 -10.65 -9.61
N HIS A 12 14.20 -10.03 -9.73
CA HIS A 12 15.21 -10.39 -10.74
C HIS A 12 15.96 -11.69 -10.40
N TYR A 13 16.00 -12.07 -9.12
CA TYR A 13 16.78 -13.21 -8.64
C TYR A 13 15.90 -14.37 -8.18
N PHE A 14 14.65 -14.11 -7.81
CA PHE A 14 13.72 -15.09 -7.27
C PHE A 14 12.30 -14.83 -7.78
N THR A 15 11.50 -15.89 -7.91
CA THR A 15 10.09 -15.78 -8.31
C THR A 15 9.30 -14.90 -7.35
N GLU A 16 8.45 -14.05 -7.91
CA GLU A 16 7.70 -12.99 -7.22
C GLU A 16 6.85 -13.53 -6.05
N GLU A 17 6.35 -14.77 -6.18
CA GLU A 17 5.56 -15.48 -5.17
C GLU A 17 6.28 -15.65 -3.81
N ILE A 18 7.61 -15.64 -3.78
CA ILE A 18 8.38 -15.87 -2.54
C ILE A 18 8.53 -14.59 -1.71
N PHE A 19 8.38 -13.41 -2.34
CA PHE A 19 8.68 -12.11 -1.72
C PHE A 19 7.55 -11.08 -1.79
N ALA A 20 6.38 -11.46 -2.32
CA ALA A 20 5.20 -10.61 -2.32
C ALA A 20 4.79 -10.32 -0.86
N ASP A 21 4.80 -9.04 -0.50
CA ASP A 21 4.24 -8.53 0.74
C ASP A 21 3.06 -7.61 0.38
N PRO A 22 1.97 -8.18 -0.16
CA PRO A 22 0.90 -7.41 -0.78
C PRO A 22 0.24 -6.44 0.20
N ALA A 23 0.15 -6.82 1.48
CA ALA A 23 -0.35 -5.91 2.51
C ALA A 23 0.55 -4.68 2.64
N TRP A 24 1.87 -4.87 2.72
CA TRP A 24 2.81 -3.76 2.80
C TRP A 24 2.87 -2.93 1.52
N ASP A 25 2.86 -3.56 0.35
CA ASP A 25 2.90 -2.87 -0.93
C ASP A 25 1.66 -1.97 -1.11
N ILE A 26 0.48 -2.43 -0.71
CA ILE A 26 -0.75 -1.61 -0.65
C ILE A 26 -0.58 -0.42 0.29
N LEU A 27 -0.10 -0.64 1.51
CA LEU A 27 0.09 0.43 2.50
C LEU A 27 1.07 1.51 1.99
N LEU A 28 2.13 1.08 1.29
CA LEU A 28 3.09 2.00 0.69
C LEU A 28 2.53 2.80 -0.47
N ASP A 29 1.73 2.17 -1.33
CA ASP A 29 1.06 2.84 -2.45
C ASP A 29 0.08 3.91 -1.94
N LEU A 30 -0.72 3.56 -0.93
CA LEU A 30 -1.65 4.51 -0.31
C LEU A 30 -0.93 5.67 0.40
N LEU A 31 0.19 5.41 1.10
CA LEU A 31 1.00 6.48 1.70
C LEU A 31 1.57 7.40 0.62
N HIS A 32 2.04 6.84 -0.50
CA HIS A 32 2.56 7.63 -1.61
C HIS A 32 1.47 8.55 -2.18
N ALA A 33 0.28 8.02 -2.43
CA ALA A 33 -0.85 8.79 -2.92
C ALA A 33 -1.30 9.87 -1.93
N GLU A 34 -1.35 9.56 -0.63
CA GLU A 34 -1.66 10.55 0.42
C GLU A 34 -0.68 11.73 0.40
N LEU A 35 0.62 11.45 0.27
CA LEU A 35 1.67 12.47 0.16
C LEU A 35 1.57 13.31 -1.12
N MET A 36 0.99 12.75 -2.18
CA MET A 36 0.74 13.44 -3.45
C MET A 36 -0.65 14.07 -3.52
N HIS A 37 -1.44 14.01 -2.43
CA HIS A 37 -2.83 14.46 -2.39
C HIS A 37 -3.71 13.83 -3.49
N GLN A 38 -3.47 12.55 -3.79
CA GLN A 38 -4.20 11.77 -4.79
C GLN A 38 -5.13 10.76 -4.14
N ARG A 39 -6.29 10.53 -4.76
CA ARG A 39 -7.20 9.44 -4.36
C ARG A 39 -6.86 8.18 -5.15
N VAL A 40 -6.84 7.03 -4.48
CA VAL A 40 -6.51 5.74 -5.12
C VAL A 40 -7.75 4.90 -5.29
N ALA A 41 -8.10 4.55 -6.54
CA ALA A 41 -9.20 3.63 -6.80
C ALA A 41 -8.78 2.20 -6.44
N VAL A 42 -9.74 1.35 -6.02
CA VAL A 42 -9.48 -0.07 -5.71
C VAL A 42 -8.72 -0.79 -6.82
N SER A 43 -9.05 -0.53 -8.09
CA SER A 43 -8.37 -1.15 -9.23
C SER A 43 -6.88 -0.79 -9.31
N SER A 44 -6.51 0.44 -8.93
CA SER A 44 -5.11 0.88 -8.85
C SER A 44 -4.38 0.20 -7.70
N VAL A 45 -5.03 0.08 -6.54
CA VAL A 45 -4.49 -0.66 -5.39
C VAL A 45 -4.20 -2.11 -5.75
N CYS A 46 -5.12 -2.77 -6.47
CA CYS A 46 -4.92 -4.15 -6.92
C CYS A 46 -3.72 -4.31 -7.85
N ALA A 47 -3.45 -3.33 -8.71
CA ALA A 47 -2.26 -3.33 -9.57
C ALA A 47 -0.96 -3.13 -8.77
N ALA A 48 -0.99 -2.32 -7.71
CA ALA A 48 0.17 -2.07 -6.86
C ALA A 48 0.56 -3.28 -5.99
N ALA A 49 -0.40 -4.15 -5.64
CA ALA A 49 -0.20 -5.27 -4.74
C ALA A 49 0.66 -6.42 -5.30
N ALA A 50 1.01 -6.40 -6.61
CA ALA A 50 1.83 -7.41 -7.28
C ALA A 50 1.35 -8.87 -7.09
N VAL A 51 0.03 -9.06 -6.97
CA VAL A 51 -0.64 -10.37 -6.81
C VAL A 51 -1.90 -10.39 -7.68
N PRO A 52 -2.50 -11.58 -7.95
CA PRO A 52 -3.77 -11.66 -8.67
C PRO A 52 -4.85 -10.76 -8.06
N PRO A 53 -5.74 -10.13 -8.86
CA PRO A 53 -6.71 -9.15 -8.36
C PRO A 53 -7.60 -9.66 -7.22
N THR A 54 -8.03 -10.92 -7.27
CA THR A 54 -8.84 -11.54 -6.21
C THR A 54 -8.08 -11.68 -4.90
N THR A 55 -6.77 -11.94 -4.96
CA THR A 55 -5.87 -11.96 -3.80
C THR A 55 -5.68 -10.56 -3.24
N ALA A 56 -5.47 -9.55 -4.09
CA ALA A 56 -5.37 -8.16 -3.65
C ALA A 56 -6.66 -7.67 -2.96
N LEU A 57 -7.83 -8.02 -3.49
CA LEU A 57 -9.12 -7.70 -2.87
C LEU A 57 -9.29 -8.35 -1.49
N ARG A 58 -8.82 -9.60 -1.30
CA ARG A 58 -8.80 -10.24 0.02
C ARG A 58 -7.94 -9.48 1.01
N TRP A 59 -6.73 -9.10 0.60
CA TRP A 59 -5.85 -8.29 1.44
C TRP A 59 -6.44 -6.93 1.78
N LEU A 60 -7.09 -6.28 0.81
CA LEU A 60 -7.77 -5.02 1.03
C LEU A 60 -8.89 -5.15 2.09
N SER A 61 -9.64 -6.24 2.07
CA SER A 61 -10.64 -6.53 3.11
C SER A 61 -9.98 -6.79 4.47
N THR A 62 -8.90 -7.58 4.51
CA THR A 62 -8.16 -7.82 5.76
C THR A 62 -7.58 -6.52 6.36
N LEU A 63 -7.07 -5.61 5.52
CA LEU A 63 -6.55 -4.31 5.98
C LEU A 63 -7.68 -3.40 6.51
N ASP A 64 -8.85 -3.43 5.87
CA ASP A 64 -10.05 -2.67 6.27
C ASP A 64 -10.59 -3.18 7.62
N GLU A 65 -10.70 -4.51 7.76
CA GLU A 65 -11.07 -5.19 9.03
C GLU A 65 -10.10 -4.88 10.17
N LYS A 66 -8.82 -4.66 9.87
CA LYS A 66 -7.79 -4.26 10.84
C LYS A 66 -7.76 -2.76 11.11
N GLY A 67 -8.61 -1.97 10.46
CA GLY A 67 -8.64 -0.51 10.61
C GLY A 67 -7.41 0.20 10.06
N LEU A 68 -6.68 -0.43 9.13
CA LEU A 68 -5.46 0.13 8.52
C LEU A 68 -5.75 0.95 7.27
N VAL A 69 -6.86 0.65 6.59
CA VAL A 69 -7.37 1.39 5.43
C VAL A 69 -8.84 1.71 5.63
N ARG A 70 -9.35 2.65 4.84
CA ARG A 70 -10.77 2.98 4.78
C ARG A 70 -11.21 3.08 3.32
N ARG A 71 -12.43 2.63 3.05
CA ARG A 71 -13.06 2.74 1.72
C ARG A 71 -13.99 3.94 1.69
N ALA A 72 -13.85 4.78 0.67
CA ALA A 72 -14.71 5.92 0.42
C ALA A 72 -15.38 5.76 -0.95
N ALA A 73 -16.71 5.79 -0.99
CA ALA A 73 -17.43 5.84 -2.25
C ALA A 73 -17.11 7.15 -3.00
N ASP A 74 -17.06 7.11 -4.32
CA ASP A 74 -17.03 8.33 -5.12
C ASP A 74 -18.42 9.00 -5.10
N PRO A 75 -18.54 10.27 -4.66
CA PRO A 75 -19.81 10.98 -4.71
C PRO A 75 -20.34 11.19 -6.14
N HIS A 76 -19.48 11.12 -7.17
CA HIS A 76 -19.85 11.36 -8.56
C HIS A 76 -20.05 10.07 -9.38
N ASP A 77 -19.51 8.94 -8.92
CA ASP A 77 -19.66 7.65 -9.59
C ASP A 77 -19.67 6.48 -8.60
N ARG A 78 -20.87 5.98 -8.26
CA ARG A 78 -21.04 4.86 -7.31
C ARG A 78 -20.33 3.55 -7.71
N ARG A 79 -19.87 3.44 -8.96
CA ARG A 79 -19.07 2.30 -9.44
C ARG A 79 -17.60 2.39 -9.03
N ARG A 80 -17.12 3.58 -8.63
CA ARG A 80 -15.75 3.80 -8.19
C ARG A 80 -15.69 3.87 -6.67
N VAL A 81 -14.90 2.96 -6.10
CA VAL A 81 -14.55 2.97 -4.70
C VAL A 81 -13.11 3.39 -4.59
N PHE A 82 -12.86 4.40 -3.77
CA PHE A 82 -11.54 4.85 -3.40
C PHE A 82 -11.12 4.22 -2.08
N VAL A 83 -9.82 4.07 -1.90
CA VAL A 83 -9.20 3.59 -0.68
C VAL A 83 -8.18 4.61 -0.22
N GLU A 84 -8.11 4.82 1.08
CA GLU A 84 -7.13 5.65 1.75
C GLU A 84 -6.64 4.96 3.03
N LEU A 85 -5.52 5.43 3.57
CA LEU A 85 -5.06 4.98 4.89
C LEU A 85 -6.05 5.44 5.97
N SER A 86 -6.12 4.67 7.06
CA SER A 86 -6.61 5.24 8.31
C SER A 86 -5.62 6.28 8.84
N PRO A 87 -6.10 7.29 9.60
CA PRO A 87 -5.22 8.28 10.21
C PRO A 87 -4.09 7.63 11.03
N GLU A 88 -4.42 6.56 11.76
CA GLU A 88 -3.49 5.81 12.62
C GLU A 88 -2.42 5.10 11.79
N ALA A 89 -2.81 4.45 10.69
CA ALA A 89 -1.88 3.78 9.80
C ALA A 89 -0.93 4.76 9.09
N SER A 90 -1.44 5.92 8.67
CA SER A 90 -0.61 6.99 8.09
C SER A 90 0.45 7.48 9.08
N VAL A 91 0.06 7.76 10.33
CA VAL A 91 1.00 8.17 11.39
C VAL A 91 2.05 7.09 11.66
N ALA A 92 1.63 5.83 11.75
CA ALA A 92 2.55 4.71 12.00
C ALA A 92 3.58 4.54 10.86
N LEU A 93 3.15 4.57 9.60
CA LEU A 93 4.04 4.49 8.44
C LEU A 93 5.02 5.65 8.36
N ARG A 94 4.56 6.87 8.68
CA ARG A 94 5.44 8.05 8.73
C ARG A 94 6.52 7.91 9.79
N ARG A 95 6.18 7.43 10.98
CA ARG A 95 7.15 7.13 12.06
C ARG A 95 8.14 6.06 11.64
N TYR A 96 7.66 4.95 11.08
CA TYR A 96 8.52 3.90 10.53
C TYR A 96 9.56 4.47 9.54
N PHE A 97 9.14 5.31 8.60
CA PHE A 97 10.09 5.92 7.65
C PHE A 97 10.99 7.00 8.25
N GLN A 98 10.63 7.60 9.38
CA GLN A 98 11.53 8.48 10.14
C GLN A 98 12.63 7.64 10.83
N GLU A 99 12.24 6.55 11.49
CA GLU A 99 13.17 5.63 12.16
C GLU A 99 14.14 4.97 11.17
N VAL A 100 13.63 4.46 10.03
CA VAL A 100 14.47 3.86 8.98
C VAL A 100 15.48 4.87 8.42
N ARG A 101 15.11 6.16 8.31
CA ARG A 101 16.05 7.21 7.89
C ARG A 101 17.10 7.51 8.95
N GLY A 102 16.71 7.53 10.23
CA GLY A 102 17.63 7.71 11.36
C GLY A 102 18.62 6.55 11.49
N ALA A 103 18.14 5.31 11.32
CA ALA A 103 18.97 4.11 11.37
C ALA A 103 19.95 4.00 10.21
N ALA A 104 19.62 4.55 9.03
CA ALA A 104 20.51 4.57 7.87
C ALA A 104 21.65 5.60 7.97
N THR A 105 21.73 6.36 9.06
CA THR A 105 22.82 7.33 9.34
C THR A 105 23.86 6.77 10.32
N ILE A 106 23.74 5.49 10.70
CA ILE A 106 24.65 4.74 11.57
C ILE A 106 25.26 3.60 10.76
#